data_AF-A0A3D1GYE9-F1
#
_entry.id   AF-A0A3D1GYE9-F1
#
_cell.length_a   1.000
_cell.length_b   1.000
_cell.length_c   1.000
_cell.angle_alpha   90.00
_cell.angle_beta   90.00
_cell.angle_gamma   90.00
#
_symmetry.space_group_name_H-M   'P 1'
#
loop_
_entity.id
_entity.type
_entity.pdbx_description
1 polymer ?
#
loop_
_entity_poly.entity_id
_entity_poly.type
_entity_poly.pdbx_seq_one_letter_code
_entity_poly.pdbx_strand_id
1 'polypeptide(L)' 'MQNRILRKKHKHQGHYCKMCGEYKSNESFSGKGHRLHICKKCISKRNKAKKEKKRLEHDRINEVSEENSSKAH' A
#
# COMPACT_ATOMS: atom_id res chain seq x y z
N MET A 1 -7.03 -40.23 36.49
CA MET A 1 -7.11 -38.78 36.19
C MET A 1 -5.97 -38.39 35.28
N GLN A 2 -6.21 -38.14 34.00
CA GLN A 2 -5.18 -37.65 33.07
C GLN A 2 -5.63 -36.29 32.51
N ASN A 3 -5.32 -35.22 33.24
CA ASN A 3 -5.55 -33.85 32.79
C ASN A 3 -4.49 -33.48 31.75
N ARG A 4 -4.80 -33.73 30.48
CA ARG A 4 -3.95 -33.30 29.36
C ARG A 4 -4.30 -31.85 29.01
N ILE A 5 -3.69 -30.89 29.71
CA ILE A 5 -3.77 -29.46 29.36
C ILE A 5 -2.99 -29.25 28.05
N LEU A 6 -3.71 -29.24 26.93
CA LEU A 6 -3.17 -28.83 25.64
C LEU A 6 -2.88 -27.33 25.70
N ARG A 7 -1.62 -26.94 25.94
CA ARG A 7 -1.16 -25.55 25.85
C ARG A 7 -1.43 -25.04 24.43
N LYS A 8 -2.52 -24.28 24.25
CA LYS A 8 -2.86 -23.59 22.99
C LYS A 8 -1.67 -22.68 22.64
N LYS A 9 -0.87 -23.08 21.65
CA LYS A 9 0.15 -22.19 21.04
C LYS A 9 -0.60 -20.95 20.57
N HIS A 10 -0.32 -19.78 21.17
CA HIS A 10 -0.84 -18.50 20.71
C HIS A 10 -0.25 -18.22 19.33
N LYS A 11 -0.94 -18.69 18.27
CA LYS A 11 -0.68 -18.28 16.89
C LYS A 11 -0.74 -16.75 16.88
N HIS A 12 0.28 -16.11 16.35
CA HIS A 12 0.30 -14.66 16.23
C HIS A 12 -0.97 -14.22 15.50
N GLN A 13 -1.81 -13.42 16.18
CA GLN A 13 -3.15 -13.03 15.72
C GLN A 13 -3.06 -11.92 14.66
N GLY A 14 -2.20 -12.09 13.65
CA GLY A 14 -1.91 -11.05 12.68
C GLY A 14 -1.13 -11.51 11.46
N HIS A 15 -0.98 -10.61 10.50
CA HIS A 15 -0.25 -10.81 9.26
C HIS A 15 0.97 -9.92 9.19
N TYR A 16 2.03 -10.46 8.58
CA TYR A 16 3.26 -9.71 8.30
C TYR A 16 3.07 -8.80 7.09
N CYS A 17 3.46 -7.52 7.22
CA CYS A 17 3.46 -6.56 6.14
C CYS A 17 4.85 -6.43 5.52
N LYS A 18 5.04 -6.83 4.26
CA LYS A 18 6.34 -6.77 3.57
C LYS A 18 6.81 -5.34 3.24
N MET A 19 5.90 -4.36 3.25
CA MET A 19 6.24 -2.97 2.92
C MET A 19 6.76 -2.17 4.12
N CYS A 20 6.34 -2.51 5.34
CA CYS A 20 6.82 -1.82 6.54
C CYS A 20 7.59 -2.73 7.50
N GLY A 21 7.66 -4.04 7.24
CA GLY A 21 8.44 -4.99 8.03
C GLY A 21 7.82 -5.36 9.38
N GLU A 22 6.54 -5.05 9.60
CA GLU A 22 5.89 -5.26 10.90
C GLU A 22 4.73 -6.27 10.80
N TYR A 23 4.51 -7.04 11.86
CA TYR A 23 3.27 -7.78 12.06
C TYR A 23 2.15 -6.82 12.46
N LYS A 24 0.99 -6.93 11.81
CA LYS A 24 -0.19 -6.14 12.13
C LYS A 24 -1.44 -7.01 12.25
N SER A 25 -2.44 -6.52 12.96
CA SER A 25 -3.75 -7.18 13.08
C SER A 25 -4.40 -7.40 11.73
N ASN A 26 -5.28 -8.41 11.61
CA ASN A 26 -5.98 -8.73 10.37
C ASN A 26 -6.77 -7.53 9.82
N GLU A 27 -7.37 -6.74 10.71
CA GLU A 27 -8.11 -5.51 10.36
C GLU A 27 -7.23 -4.42 9.74
N SER A 28 -5.91 -4.47 9.98
CA SER A 28 -4.93 -3.57 9.37
C SER A 28 -4.66 -3.89 7.90
N PHE A 29 -5.20 -5.00 7.36
CA PHE A 29 -5.12 -5.38 5.96
C PHE A 29 -6.48 -5.20 5.27
N SER A 30 -6.48 -4.79 4.01
CA SER A 30 -7.67 -4.75 3.16
C SER A 30 -7.67 -5.98 2.25
N GLY A 31 -8.81 -6.45 1.72
CA GLY A 31 -8.85 -7.66 0.88
C GLY A 31 -7.79 -7.69 -0.23
N LYS A 32 -7.65 -6.61 -1.01
CA LYS A 32 -6.60 -6.47 -2.03
C LYS A 32 -5.18 -6.40 -1.44
N GLY A 33 -5.01 -5.80 -0.26
CA GLY A 33 -3.71 -5.70 0.41
C GLY A 33 -3.28 -6.95 1.14
N HIS A 34 -4.23 -7.74 1.62
CA HIS A 34 -4.01 -8.99 2.33
C HIS A 34 -3.34 -10.02 1.42
N ARG A 35 -3.86 -10.18 0.19
CA ARG A 35 -3.24 -11.01 -0.86
C ARG A 35 -1.80 -10.60 -1.20
N LEU A 36 -1.47 -9.33 -1.02
CA LEU A 36 -0.15 -8.79 -1.33
C LEU A 36 0.79 -8.78 -0.12
N HIS A 37 0.31 -9.17 1.07
CA HIS A 37 1.02 -8.99 2.35
C HIS A 37 1.39 -7.52 2.61
N ILE A 38 0.47 -6.58 2.31
CA ILE A 38 0.66 -5.15 2.51
C ILE A 38 -0.50 -4.57 3.32
N CYS A 39 -0.19 -3.90 4.42
CA CYS A 39 -1.21 -3.27 5.27
C CYS A 39 -1.87 -2.05 4.58
N LYS A 40 -3.06 -1.67 5.04
CA LYS A 40 -3.86 -0.54 4.54
C LYS A 40 -3.06 0.77 4.51
N LYS A 41 -2.30 1.05 5.57
CA LYS A 41 -1.46 2.25 5.67
C LYS A 41 -0.42 2.31 4.54
N CYS A 42 0.28 1.21 4.28
CA CYS A 42 1.28 1.14 3.20
C CYS A 42 0.64 1.23 1.81
N ILE A 43 -0.52 0.62 1.59
CA ILE A 43 -1.25 0.76 0.32
C ILE A 43 -1.70 2.20 0.09
N SER A 44 -2.23 2.86 1.11
CA SER A 44 -2.65 4.25 1.03
C SER A 44 -1.49 5.16 0.64
N LYS A 45 -0.34 5.03 1.32
CA LYS A 45 0.90 5.76 0.98
C LYS A 45 1.32 5.53 -0.47
N ARG A 46 1.35 4.26 -0.92
CA ARG A 46 1.72 3.90 -2.31
C ARG A 46 0.77 4.52 -3.33
N ASN A 47 -0.53 4.49 -3.07
CA ASN A 47 -1.53 5.04 -3.97
C ASN A 47 -1.47 6.57 -4.03
N LYS A 48 -1.20 7.24 -2.89
CA LYS A 48 -0.97 8.69 -2.85
C LYS A 48 0.22 9.09 -3.73
N ALA A 49 1.36 8.44 -3.56
CA ALA A 49 2.55 8.69 -4.37
C ALA A 49 2.30 8.46 -5.87
N LYS A 50 1.55 7.41 -6.24
CA LYS A 50 1.16 7.16 -7.64
C LYS A 50 0.27 8.27 -8.20
N LYS A 51 -0.68 8.77 -7.42
CA LYS A 51 -1.59 9.85 -7.85
C LYS A 51 -0.81 11.16 -8.04
N GLU A 52 0.11 11.45 -7.12
CA GLU A 52 0.97 12.63 -7.20
C GLU A 52 1.88 12.58 -8.43
N LYS A 53 2.55 11.45 -8.68
CA LYS A 53 3.37 11.28 -9.88
C LYS A 53 2.56 11.52 -11.17
N LYS A 54 1.35 10.97 -11.27
CA LYS A 54 0.46 11.18 -12.42
C LYS A 54 0.06 12.64 -12.60
N ARG A 55 -0.15 13.38 -11.51
CA ARG A 55 -0.47 14.81 -11.56
C ARG A 55 0.70 15.60 -12.14
N LEU A 56 1.90 15.40 -11.58
CA LEU A 56 3.13 16.06 -12.07
C LEU A 56 3.44 15.73 -13.53
N GLU A 57 3.13 14.50 -13.97
CA GLU A 57 3.30 14.09 -15.36
C GLU A 57 2.31 14.81 -16.28
N HIS A 58 1.05 14.95 -15.88
CA HIS A 58 0.06 15.72 -16.64
C HIS A 58 0.43 17.20 -16.73
N ASP A 59 0.85 17.80 -15.62
CA ASP A 59 1.25 19.21 -15.57
C ASP A 59 2.42 19.48 -16.55
N ARG A 60 3.43 18.60 -16.59
CA ARG A 60 4.54 18.68 -17.56
C ARG A 60 4.07 18.59 -19.01
N ILE A 61 3.14 17.69 -19.32
CA ILE A 61 2.64 17.51 -20.70
C ILE A 61 1.91 18.79 -21.15
N ASN A 62 1.16 19.43 -20.25
CA ASN A 62 0.46 20.67 -20.55
C ASN A 62 1.44 21.81 -20.84
N GLU A 63 2.47 22.01 -20.01
CA GLU A 63 3.51 23.03 -20.23
C GLU A 63 4.20 22.87 -21.59
N VAL A 64 4.58 21.64 -21.95
CA VAL A 64 5.21 21.35 -23.26
C VAL A 64 4.25 21.62 -24.43
N SER A 65 2.96 21.39 -24.24
CA SER A 65 1.95 21.64 -25.28
C SER A 65 1.77 23.13 -25.54
N GLU A 66 1.80 23.96 -24.49
CA GLU A 66 1.71 25.42 -24.59
C GLU A 66 2.96 26.00 -25.28
N GLU A 67 4.16 25.59 -24.86
CA GLU A 67 5.42 26.05 -25.47
C GLU A 67 5.53 25.70 -26.96
N ASN A 68 5.06 24.52 -27.35
CA ASN A 68 5.10 24.09 -28.75
C ASN A 68 4.09 24.86 -29.62
N SER A 69 2.94 25.23 -29.06
CA SER A 69 1.96 26.09 -29.74
C SER A 69 2.51 27.50 -29.97
N SER A 70 3.21 28.08 -28.99
CA SER A 70 3.82 29.42 -29.11
C SER A 70 4.98 29.50 -30.10
N LYS A 71 5.60 28.36 -30.46
CA LYS A 71 6.68 28.30 -31.46
C LYS A 71 6.19 28.01 -32.89
N ALA A 72 4.89 27.72 -33.05
CA ALA A 72 4.29 27.39 -34.35
C ALA A 72 3.77 28.62 -35.13
N HIS A 73 4.04 29.84 -34.64
CA HIS A 73 3.63 31.11 -35.22
C HIS A 73 4.84 32.03 -35.41
#